data_AF-A0AAE0ZPW9-F1
#
_entry.id   AF-A0AAE0ZPW9-F1
#
_cell.length_a   1.000
_cell.length_b   1.000
_cell.length_c   1.000
_cell.angle_alpha   90.00
_cell.angle_beta   90.00
_cell.angle_gamma   90.00
#
_symmetry.space_group_name_H-M   'P 1'
#
loop_
_entity.id
_entity.type
_entity.pdbx_description
1 polymer ?
#
loop_
_entity_poly.entity_id
_entity_poly.type
_entity_poly.pdbx_seq_one_letter_code
_entity_poly.pdbx_strand_id
1 'polypeptide(L)'
;MVDNCPLVYSAPTEMVDNCPLVYSAPTEMVNNSPLVYSALTEMVDNCPLVYSAPTEMVDNCPLVYSAPTEMVDNCPLVYSALNEHLS
;
A
#
# COMPACT_ATOMS: atom_id res chain seq x y z
N MET A 1 -9.64 5.14 -10.25
CA MET A 1 -10.69 4.09 -10.32
C MET A 1 -11.30 3.92 -8.93
N VAL A 2 -12.61 3.66 -8.83
CA VAL A 2 -13.29 3.33 -7.56
C VAL A 2 -14.01 2.01 -7.75
N ASP A 3 -13.67 0.99 -6.97
CA ASP A 3 -14.22 -0.36 -7.08
C ASP A 3 -14.47 -0.99 -5.68
N ASN A 4 -15.46 -1.87 -5.62
CA ASN A 4 -15.86 -2.66 -4.44
C ASN A 4 -16.03 -4.16 -4.79
N CYS A 5 -15.33 -4.62 -5.82
CA CYS A 5 -15.29 -6.03 -6.20
C CYS A 5 -14.57 -6.90 -5.16
N PRO A 6 -14.72 -8.24 -5.20
CA PRO A 6 -13.95 -9.13 -4.33
C PRO A 6 -12.43 -9.10 -4.59
N LEU A 7 -12.03 -8.76 -5.82
CA LEU A 7 -10.65 -8.76 -6.30
C LEU A 7 -10.50 -7.70 -7.40
N VAL A 8 -9.43 -6.92 -7.33
CA VAL A 8 -9.09 -5.93 -8.36
C VAL A 8 -7.71 -6.20 -8.95
N TYR A 9 -7.63 -6.07 -10.27
CA TYR A 9 -6.39 -6.01 -11.03
C TYR A 9 -6.42 -4.78 -11.94
N SER A 10 -5.61 -3.77 -11.67
CA SER A 10 -5.64 -2.51 -12.43
C SER A 10 -4.32 -1.73 -12.38
N ALA A 11 -4.12 -0.82 -13.35
CA ALA A 11 -3.00 0.11 -13.39
C ALA A 11 -3.46 1.51 -13.85
N PRO A 12 -4.42 2.15 -13.14
CA PRO A 12 -4.82 3.52 -13.42
C PRO A 12 -3.73 4.50 -12.96
N THR A 13 -3.79 5.78 -13.33
CA THR A 13 -2.90 6.78 -12.72
C THR A 13 -3.17 6.92 -11.22
N GLU A 14 -4.44 7.00 -10.83
CA GLU A 14 -4.91 7.12 -9.45
C GLU A 14 -5.94 6.03 -9.11
N MET A 15 -5.85 5.46 -7.92
CA MET A 15 -6.78 4.43 -7.45
C MET A 15 -7.25 4.66 -6.00
N VAL A 16 -8.56 4.48 -5.79
CA VAL A 16 -9.17 4.42 -4.46
C VAL A 16 -9.99 3.14 -4.38
N ASP A 17 -9.67 2.24 -3.47
CA ASP A 17 -10.23 0.88 -3.47
C ASP A 17 -10.50 0.34 -2.05
N ASN A 18 -11.55 -0.48 -1.89
CA ASN A 18 -11.92 -1.16 -0.64
C ASN A 18 -12.18 -2.67 -0.84
N CYS A 19 -11.67 -3.26 -1.91
CA CYS A 19 -11.86 -4.66 -2.25
C CYS A 19 -11.14 -5.57 -1.23
N PRO A 20 -11.60 -6.80 -0.98
CA PRO A 20 -10.90 -7.75 -0.10
C PRO A 20 -9.41 -7.97 -0.45
N LEU A 21 -9.08 -7.97 -1.75
CA LEU A 21 -7.74 -8.23 -2.26
C LEU A 21 -7.46 -7.35 -3.47
N VAL A 22 -6.32 -6.65 -3.47
CA VAL A 22 -5.94 -5.73 -4.54
C VAL A 22 -4.56 -6.05 -5.08
N TYR A 23 -4.47 -6.15 -6.40
CA TYR A 23 -3.24 -6.16 -7.16
C TYR A 23 -3.22 -4.95 -8.09
N SER A 24 -2.31 -4.00 -7.87
CA SER A 24 -2.31 -2.79 -8.67
C SER A 24 -0.93 -2.17 -8.87
N ALA A 25 -0.79 -1.36 -9.91
CA ALA A 25 0.40 -0.56 -10.16
C ALA A 25 0.06 0.86 -10.63
N PRO A 26 -0.66 1.66 -9.82
CA PRO A 26 -0.93 3.05 -10.15
C PRO A 26 0.29 3.95 -9.89
N THR A 27 0.18 5.24 -10.17
CA THR A 27 1.14 6.23 -9.66
C THR A 27 0.85 6.49 -8.17
N GLU A 28 -0.43 6.71 -7.86
CA GLU A 28 -0.93 7.01 -6.52
C GLU A 28 -2.05 6.04 -6.11
N MET A 29 -2.05 5.58 -4.87
CA MET A 29 -3.09 4.70 -4.32
C MET A 29 -3.50 5.09 -2.91
N VAL A 30 -4.81 5.11 -2.68
CA VAL A 30 -5.41 5.12 -1.34
C VAL A 30 -6.22 3.82 -1.17
N ASN A 31 -5.88 3.02 -0.17
CA ASN A 31 -6.46 1.69 -0.03
C ASN A 31 -6.83 1.36 1.43
N ASN A 32 -7.93 0.63 1.61
CA ASN A 32 -8.38 0.11 2.90
C ASN A 32 -8.84 -1.36 2.81
N SER A 33 -8.23 -2.11 1.90
CA SER A 33 -8.44 -3.54 1.68
C SER A 33 -7.93 -4.40 2.85
N PRO A 34 -8.32 -5.68 2.96
CA PRO A 34 -7.67 -6.64 3.83
C PRO A 34 -6.22 -6.98 3.44
N LEU A 35 -5.92 -7.03 2.14
CA LEU A 35 -4.62 -7.44 1.61
C LEU A 35 -4.28 -6.70 0.31
N VAL A 36 -3.09 -6.13 0.24
CA VAL A 36 -2.63 -5.33 -0.90
C VAL A 36 -1.28 -5.80 -1.41
N TYR A 37 -1.18 -5.92 -2.73
CA TYR A 37 0.05 -6.12 -3.48
C TYR A 37 0.20 -5.02 -4.52
N SER A 38 1.27 -4.20 -4.44
CA SER A 38 1.43 -3.11 -5.41
C SER A 38 2.85 -2.62 -5.62
N ALA A 39 3.08 -1.99 -6.77
CA ALA A 39 4.30 -1.27 -7.12
C ALA A 39 3.90 0.07 -7.75
N LEU A 40 4.20 1.17 -7.06
CA LEU A 40 3.69 2.51 -7.38
C LEU A 40 4.67 3.58 -6.92
N THR A 41 4.33 4.86 -7.03
CA THR A 41 5.17 5.96 -6.54
C THR A 41 4.79 6.34 -5.12
N GLU A 42 3.50 6.53 -4.86
CA GLU A 42 2.98 6.98 -3.56
C GLU A 42 1.83 6.09 -3.08
N MET A 43 1.90 5.65 -1.82
CA MET A 43 0.87 4.82 -1.19
C MET A 43 0.40 5.41 0.13
N VAL A 44 -0.93 5.45 0.31
CA VAL A 44 -1.58 5.63 1.61
C VAL A 44 -2.47 4.42 1.89
N ASP A 45 -2.21 3.71 2.98
CA ASP A 45 -2.82 2.42 3.26
C ASP A 45 -3.21 2.26 4.76
N ASN A 46 -4.33 1.58 5.03
CA ASN A 46 -4.78 1.21 6.38
C ASN A 46 -5.25 -0.28 6.46
N CYS A 47 -4.70 -1.13 5.62
CA CYS A 47 -5.02 -2.54 5.52
C CYS A 47 -4.54 -3.34 6.76
N PRO A 48 -4.94 -4.60 6.92
CA PRO A 48 -4.30 -5.54 7.84
C PRO A 48 -2.87 -5.95 7.44
N LEU A 49 -2.63 -6.10 6.13
CA LEU A 49 -1.38 -6.63 5.57
C LEU A 49 -1.06 -6.01 4.20
N VAL A 50 0.14 -5.45 4.07
CA VAL A 50 0.63 -4.82 2.83
C VAL A 50 1.92 -5.46 2.35
N TYR A 51 1.99 -5.69 1.03
CA TYR A 51 3.20 -6.01 0.29
C TYR A 51 3.41 -4.98 -0.82
N SER A 52 4.43 -4.11 -0.70
CA SER A 52 4.57 -3.00 -1.64
C SER A 52 6.00 -2.50 -1.85
N ALA A 53 6.23 -1.77 -2.94
CA ALA A 53 7.51 -1.10 -3.17
C ALA A 53 7.29 0.31 -3.75
N PRO A 54 6.70 1.24 -2.97
CA PRO A 54 6.53 2.62 -3.41
C PRO A 54 7.83 3.43 -3.28
N THR A 55 7.87 4.67 -3.78
CA THR A 55 8.92 5.63 -3.38
C THR A 55 8.61 6.16 -1.98
N GLU A 56 7.37 6.61 -1.77
CA GLU A 56 6.87 7.15 -0.51
C GLU A 56 5.69 6.31 0.00
N MET A 57 5.69 6.01 1.30
CA MET A 57 4.64 5.20 1.92
C MET A 57 4.15 5.81 3.23
N VAL A 58 2.82 5.90 3.37
CA VAL A 58 2.16 6.20 4.64
C VAL A 58 1.24 5.05 5.00
N ASP A 59 1.50 4.39 6.13
CA ASP A 59 0.82 3.14 6.47
C ASP A 59 0.45 3.05 7.97
N ASN A 60 -0.73 2.50 8.28
CA ASN A 60 -1.12 2.13 9.65
C ASN A 60 -1.48 0.64 9.79
N CYS A 61 -0.97 -0.21 8.90
CA CYS A 61 -1.17 -1.65 8.93
C CYS A 61 -0.58 -2.32 10.18
N PRO A 62 -1.21 -3.39 10.70
CA PRO A 62 -0.60 -4.28 11.68
C PRO A 62 0.74 -4.89 11.22
N LEU A 63 0.86 -5.23 9.93
CA LEU A 63 2.03 -5.89 9.36
C LEU A 63 2.33 -5.39 7.94
N VAL A 64 3.57 -4.96 7.72
CA VAL A 64 4.02 -4.40 6.44
C VAL A 64 5.27 -5.10 5.95
N TYR A 65 5.27 -5.46 4.67
CA TYR A 65 6.46 -5.88 3.91
C TYR A 65 6.67 -4.91 2.75
N SER A 66 7.64 -4.01 2.88
CA SER A 66 7.83 -2.97 1.86
C SER A 66 9.29 -2.61 1.59
N ALA A 67 9.57 -1.97 0.46
CA ALA A 67 10.88 -1.37 0.20
C ALA A 67 10.79 0.08 -0.29
N PRO A 68 10.29 1.03 0.53
CA PRO A 68 10.24 2.43 0.13
C PRO A 68 11.60 3.14 0.16
N THR A 69 11.63 4.35 -0.41
CA THR A 69 12.70 5.31 -0.10
C THR A 69 12.39 6.03 1.21
N GLU A 70 11.16 6.49 1.38
CA GLU A 70 10.65 7.17 2.57
C GLU A 70 9.38 6.48 3.10
N MET A 71 9.28 6.37 4.42
CA MET A 71 8.12 5.75 5.07
C MET A 71 7.76 6.44 6.37
N VAL A 72 6.46 6.68 6.53
CA VAL A 72 5.83 7.12 7.76
C VAL A 72 4.82 6.08 8.18
N ASP A 73 4.98 5.47 9.35
CA ASP A 73 4.04 4.45 9.79
C ASP A 73 3.80 4.40 11.30
N ASN A 74 2.66 3.82 11.68
CA ASN A 74 2.36 3.41 13.05
C ASN A 74 2.23 1.89 13.16
N CYS A 75 2.93 1.14 12.30
CA CYS A 75 2.79 -0.29 12.16
C CYS A 75 3.52 -1.00 13.32
N PRO A 76 2.87 -1.95 14.02
CA PRO A 76 3.53 -2.75 15.05
C PRO A 76 4.70 -3.59 14.52
N LEU A 77 4.62 -4.05 13.26
CA LEU A 77 5.63 -4.90 12.63
C LEU A 77 5.90 -4.45 11.19
N VAL A 78 7.15 -4.06 10.94
CA VAL A 78 7.62 -3.62 9.63
C VAL A 78 8.83 -4.45 9.22
N TYR A 79 8.75 -5.05 8.03
CA TYR A 79 9.88 -5.67 7.36
C TYR A 79 10.20 -4.89 6.10
N SER A 80 11.22 -4.02 6.18
CA SER A 80 11.61 -3.18 5.05
C SER A 80 13.10 -3.11 4.79
N ALA A 81 13.43 -2.86 3.51
CA ALA A 81 14.78 -2.53 3.05
C ALA A 81 15.01 -1.00 2.96
N LEU A 82 14.32 -0.26 3.82
CA LEU A 82 14.16 1.19 3.77
C LEU A 82 15.45 1.94 4.13
N ASN A 83 15.67 3.10 3.50
CA ASN A 83 16.78 3.99 3.86
C ASN A 83 16.46 4.90 5.05
N GLU A 84 15.25 5.48 5.13
CA GLU A 84 14.86 6.44 6.18
C GLU A 84 13.44 6.16 6.70
N HIS A 85 13.33 5.81 8.00
CA HIS A 85 12.10 5.41 8.69
C HIS A 85 11.65 6.49 9.68
N LEU A 86 10.44 7.01 9.52
CA LEU A 86 9.78 7.81 10.55
C LEU A 86 8.60 7.04 11.14
N SER A 87 8.61 6.90 12.44
CA SER A 87 7.55 6.26 13.26
C SER A 87 7.18 7.17 14.41
#